data_AF-A0A9D2F2T4-F1
#
_entry.id   AF-A0A9D2F2T4-F1
#
_cell.length_a   1.000
_cell.length_b   1.000
_cell.length_c   1.000
_cell.angle_alpha   90.00
_cell.angle_beta   90.00
_cell.angle_gamma   90.00
#
_symmetry.space_group_name_H-M   'P 1'
#
loop_
_entity.id
_entity.type
_entity.pdbx_description
1 polymer ?
#
loop_
_entity_poly.entity_id
_entity_poly.type
_entity_poly.pdbx_seq_one_letter_code
_entity_poly.pdbx_strand_id
1 'polypeptide(L)'
;MTQRRLHPGVLVAAGLLLAALHTADLLLWTDSYTGFAVAGPAWARFALWLAALGLPYLPARWSAAQPAALRDRNMPLGVAMMVTGLLLGGSGALALPTARFVARNPGLVQGYPPFAAVLDAALPLLAGLWLLVYGVRAMLGYGVQRQRLGGPLMAVVVPLCFLWRLVWRFQFVPAALYRLPCTLRVLSAVAALLFAVVLLKVFLVPGLPCGHTLFAAGAGCFLLCTGLELPQTIWEALNGMLVLPDLLAGLAFGALGVCGLLCAWAACGADAADTEP
;
A
#
# COMPACT_ATOMS: atom_id res chain seq x y z
N MET A 1 9.49 32.92 -7.77
CA MET A 1 9.98 32.05 -6.67
C MET A 1 10.57 30.79 -7.29
N THR A 2 11.86 30.54 -7.13
CA THR A 2 12.54 29.38 -7.71
C THR A 2 12.01 28.12 -7.02
N GLN A 3 11.10 27.37 -7.68
CA GLN A 3 10.58 26.10 -7.15
C GLN A 3 11.75 25.12 -6.96
N ARG A 4 12.09 24.80 -5.70
CA ARG A 4 13.00 23.70 -5.37
C ARG A 4 12.28 22.39 -5.69
N ARG A 5 12.44 21.89 -6.91
CA ARG A 5 11.86 20.61 -7.31
C ARG A 5 12.58 19.47 -6.61
N LEU A 6 11.82 18.61 -5.94
CA LEU A 6 12.35 17.40 -5.34
C LEU A 6 12.77 16.43 -6.43
N HIS A 7 14.02 15.96 -6.36
CA HIS A 7 14.50 14.95 -7.28
C HIS A 7 13.87 13.58 -6.93
N PRO A 8 13.03 12.99 -7.81
CA PRO A 8 12.39 11.70 -7.55
C PRO A 8 13.40 10.57 -7.32
N GLY A 9 14.62 10.71 -7.84
CA GLY A 9 15.72 9.78 -7.59
C GLY A 9 16.11 9.64 -6.11
N VAL A 10 15.92 10.68 -5.29
CA VAL A 10 16.20 10.61 -3.84
C VAL A 10 15.23 9.67 -3.15
N LEU A 11 13.94 9.69 -3.54
CA LEU A 11 12.94 8.80 -2.98
C LEU A 11 13.21 7.34 -3.37
N VAL A 12 13.59 7.09 -4.63
CA VAL A 12 13.98 5.74 -5.09
C VAL A 12 15.20 5.24 -4.33
N ALA A 13 16.25 6.06 -4.23
CA ALA A 13 17.45 5.72 -3.49
C ALA A 13 17.16 5.43 -2.01
N ALA A 14 16.30 6.24 -1.37
CA ALA A 14 15.86 6.04 0.00
C ALA A 14 15.12 4.70 0.16
N GLY A 15 14.20 4.37 -0.75
CA GLY A 15 13.49 3.08 -0.73
C GLY A 15 14.42 1.88 -0.92
N LEU A 16 15.38 1.97 -1.85
CA LEU A 16 16.36 0.90 -2.08
C LEU A 16 17.31 0.72 -0.88
N LEU A 17 17.81 1.82 -0.33
CA LEU A 17 18.66 1.79 0.86
C LEU A 17 17.92 1.22 2.06
N LEU A 18 16.67 1.62 2.25
CA LEU A 18 15.83 1.15 3.35
C LEU A 18 15.46 -0.34 3.18
N ALA A 19 15.22 -0.81 1.95
CA ALA A 19 15.08 -2.23 1.64
C ALA A 19 16.36 -3.01 1.93
N ALA A 20 17.52 -2.51 1.52
CA ALA A 20 18.81 -3.16 1.77
C ALA A 20 19.16 -3.23 3.27
N LEU A 21 18.85 -2.16 4.02
CA LEU A 21 19.03 -2.14 5.47
C LEU A 21 18.09 -3.13 6.16
N HIS A 22 16.82 -3.18 5.74
CA HIS A 22 15.85 -4.10 6.32
C HIS A 22 16.15 -5.56 5.97
N THR A 23 16.60 -5.86 4.75
CA THR A 23 17.05 -7.22 4.41
C THR A 23 18.28 -7.63 5.20
N ALA A 24 19.27 -6.75 5.34
CA ALA A 24 20.44 -7.01 6.16
C ALA A 24 20.04 -7.26 7.62
N ASP A 25 19.08 -6.50 8.14
CA ASP A 25 18.54 -6.66 9.48
C ASP A 25 17.82 -8.00 9.70
N LEU A 26 17.07 -8.45 8.70
CA LEU A 26 16.43 -9.77 8.72
C LEU A 26 17.45 -10.91 8.67
N LEU A 27 18.51 -10.76 7.87
CA LEU A 27 19.54 -11.78 7.69
C LEU A 27 20.47 -11.92 8.90
N LEU A 28 20.82 -10.80 9.54
CA LEU A 28 21.90 -10.75 10.53
C LEU A 28 21.40 -10.65 11.97
N TRP A 29 20.24 -10.02 12.20
CA TRP A 29 19.82 -9.62 13.54
C TRP A 29 18.38 -10.00 13.89
N THR A 30 17.73 -10.83 13.08
CA THR A 30 16.35 -11.29 13.31
C THR A 30 16.28 -12.81 13.30
N ASP A 31 15.61 -13.39 14.29
CA ASP A 31 15.32 -14.81 14.34
C ASP A 31 14.17 -15.14 13.36
N SER A 32 14.42 -16.05 12.43
CA SER A 32 13.46 -16.44 11.38
C SER A 32 12.23 -17.17 11.94
N TYR A 33 12.35 -17.88 13.05
CA TYR A 33 11.24 -18.65 13.62
C TYR A 33 10.32 -17.81 14.49
N THR A 34 10.89 -16.88 15.25
CA THR A 34 10.12 -16.09 16.23
C THR A 34 9.83 -14.66 15.78
N GLY A 35 10.61 -14.13 14.81
CA GLY A 35 10.55 -12.73 14.39
C GLY A 35 11.09 -11.76 15.44
N PHE A 36 11.83 -12.25 16.44
CA PHE A 36 12.45 -11.41 17.46
C PHE A 36 13.84 -10.92 17.04
N ALA A 37 14.21 -9.77 17.60
CA ALA A 37 15.57 -9.24 17.53
C ALA A 37 16.55 -10.20 18.23
N VAL A 38 17.54 -10.72 17.50
CA VAL A 38 18.66 -11.47 18.10
C VAL A 38 19.68 -10.50 18.70
N ALA A 39 19.89 -9.36 18.04
CA ALA A 39 20.74 -8.30 18.54
C ALA A 39 20.20 -6.91 18.16
N GLY A 40 20.70 -5.91 18.87
CA GLY A 40 20.38 -4.50 18.64
C GLY A 40 19.04 -4.05 19.27
N PRO A 41 18.89 -2.73 19.47
CA PRO A 41 17.69 -2.18 20.07
C PRO A 41 16.48 -2.24 19.13
N ALA A 42 15.40 -2.89 19.56
CA ALA A 42 14.15 -2.95 18.80
C ALA A 42 13.56 -1.55 18.51
N TRP A 43 13.76 -0.58 19.41
CA TRP A 43 13.27 0.79 19.24
C TRP A 43 13.88 1.52 18.05
N ALA A 44 15.12 1.19 17.66
CA ALA A 44 15.75 1.82 16.50
C ALA A 44 15.05 1.43 15.20
N ARG A 45 14.57 0.18 15.11
CA ARG A 45 13.76 -0.30 13.98
C ARG A 45 12.43 0.45 13.91
N PHE A 46 11.74 0.59 15.05
CA PHE A 46 10.50 1.38 15.11
C PHE A 46 10.72 2.84 14.72
N ALA A 47 11.79 3.46 15.20
CA ALA A 47 12.14 4.83 14.84
C ALA A 47 12.37 4.97 13.33
N LEU A 48 13.07 4.02 12.70
CA LEU A 48 13.27 3.99 11.25
C LEU A 48 11.94 3.87 10.49
N TRP A 49 11.04 2.99 10.92
CA TRP A 49 9.75 2.78 10.26
C TRP A 49 8.81 3.98 10.42
N LEU A 50 8.76 4.56 11.62
CA LEU A 50 8.01 5.80 11.88
C LEU A 50 8.59 6.98 11.09
N ALA A 51 9.92 7.06 10.96
CA ALA A 51 10.58 8.04 10.10
C ALA A 51 10.20 7.83 8.63
N ALA A 52 10.13 6.60 8.14
CA ALA A 52 9.67 6.30 6.79
C ALA A 52 8.22 6.75 6.54
N LEU A 53 7.35 6.70 7.56
CA LEU A 53 5.98 7.21 7.47
C LEU A 53 5.92 8.75 7.52
N GLY A 54 6.70 9.37 8.42
CA GLY A 54 6.58 10.80 8.74
C GLY A 54 7.49 11.74 7.96
N LEU A 55 8.73 11.34 7.65
CA LEU A 55 9.69 12.19 6.94
C LEU A 55 9.20 12.69 5.57
N PRO A 56 8.44 11.91 4.77
CA PRO A 56 7.95 12.40 3.48
C PRO A 56 7.06 13.64 3.55
N TYR A 57 6.49 13.96 4.71
CA TYR A 57 5.68 15.17 4.91
C TYR A 57 6.51 16.46 4.93
N LEU A 58 7.81 16.40 5.27
CA LEU A 58 8.69 17.58 5.25
C LEU A 58 8.99 18.10 3.83
N PRO A 59 9.40 17.25 2.86
CA PRO A 59 9.56 17.66 1.48
C PRO A 59 8.22 17.88 0.78
N ALA A 60 7.10 17.32 1.24
CA ALA A 60 5.80 17.46 0.59
C ALA A 60 5.42 18.92 0.26
N ARG A 61 5.80 19.90 1.08
CA ARG A 61 5.57 21.33 0.82
C ARG A 61 6.19 21.88 -0.48
N TRP A 62 7.13 21.14 -1.08
CA TRP A 62 7.78 21.50 -2.34
C TRP A 62 7.23 20.74 -3.55
N SER A 63 6.22 19.90 -3.36
CA SER A 63 5.52 19.26 -4.48
C SER A 63 4.58 20.24 -5.20
N ALA A 64 4.26 19.91 -6.44
CA ALA A 64 3.17 20.53 -7.19
C ALA A 64 1.86 20.50 -6.37
N ALA A 65 1.07 21.57 -6.41
CA ALA A 65 -0.25 21.62 -5.77
C ALA A 65 -1.28 20.80 -6.58
N GLN A 66 -1.16 20.85 -7.91
CA GLN A 66 -1.96 20.08 -8.85
C GLN A 66 -1.05 19.43 -9.91
N PRO A 67 -0.71 18.13 -9.78
CA PRO A 67 0.18 17.47 -10.72
C PRO A 67 -0.47 17.32 -12.11
N ALA A 68 0.12 17.98 -13.12
CA ALA A 68 -0.37 17.93 -14.51
C ALA A 68 -0.38 16.50 -15.07
N ALA A 69 0.62 15.68 -14.70
CA ALA A 69 0.73 14.30 -15.15
C ALA A 69 -0.48 13.43 -14.75
N LEU A 70 -1.17 13.74 -13.65
CA LEU A 70 -2.35 12.99 -13.19
C LEU A 70 -3.66 13.49 -13.79
N ARG A 71 -3.64 14.56 -14.60
CA ARG A 71 -4.83 15.16 -15.21
C ARG A 71 -5.38 14.34 -16.39
N ASP A 72 -4.49 13.71 -17.17
CA ASP A 72 -4.88 13.03 -18.42
C ASP A 72 -4.79 11.50 -18.36
N ARG A 73 -3.59 10.95 -18.61
CA ARG A 73 -3.35 9.51 -18.80
C ARG A 73 -2.00 9.12 -18.21
N ASN A 74 -2.01 8.21 -17.25
CA ASN A 74 -0.79 7.64 -16.67
C ASN A 74 -0.75 6.14 -16.87
N MET A 75 -0.15 5.72 -17.99
CA MET A 75 0.11 4.32 -18.27
C MET A 75 0.89 3.61 -17.15
N PRO A 76 2.01 4.14 -16.60
CA PRO A 76 2.77 3.41 -15.58
C PRO A 76 1.97 3.20 -14.30
N LEU A 77 1.17 4.20 -13.88
CA LEU A 77 0.30 4.07 -12.72
C LEU A 77 -0.79 3.03 -12.98
N GLY A 78 -1.41 3.05 -14.16
CA GLY A 78 -2.41 2.06 -14.54
C GLY A 78 -1.87 0.63 -14.50
N VAL A 79 -0.64 0.40 -15.00
CA VAL A 79 0.01 -0.93 -14.96
C VAL A 79 0.23 -1.36 -13.51
N ALA A 80 0.80 -0.49 -12.69
CA ALA A 80 1.06 -0.81 -11.29
C ALA A 80 -0.23 -1.12 -10.51
N MET A 81 -1.33 -0.39 -10.78
CA MET A 81 -2.64 -0.66 -10.20
C MET A 81 -3.24 -1.97 -10.70
N MET A 82 -3.06 -2.32 -11.98
CA MET A 82 -3.48 -3.63 -12.49
C MET A 82 -2.73 -4.78 -11.82
N VAL A 83 -1.41 -4.68 -11.68
CA VAL A 83 -0.60 -5.70 -11.00
C VAL A 83 -1.06 -5.85 -9.55
N THR A 84 -1.25 -4.73 -8.84
CA THR A 84 -1.78 -4.72 -7.48
C THR A 84 -3.16 -5.38 -7.43
N GLY A 85 -4.03 -5.06 -8.39
CA GLY A 85 -5.38 -5.61 -8.48
C GLY A 85 -5.41 -7.12 -8.76
N LEU A 86 -4.53 -7.61 -9.63
CA LEU A 86 -4.38 -9.04 -9.92
C LEU A 86 -3.88 -9.82 -8.70
N LEU A 87 -2.87 -9.28 -8.00
CA LEU A 87 -2.31 -9.92 -6.81
C LEU A 87 -3.33 -9.97 -5.68
N LEU A 88 -4.05 -8.86 -5.46
CA LEU A 88 -5.08 -8.78 -4.43
C LEU A 88 -6.28 -9.68 -4.78
N GLY A 89 -6.75 -9.63 -6.03
CA GLY A 89 -7.81 -10.51 -6.53
C GLY A 89 -7.43 -11.99 -6.43
N GLY A 90 -6.19 -12.34 -6.78
CA GLY A 90 -5.65 -13.69 -6.61
C GLY A 90 -5.61 -14.12 -5.14
N SER A 91 -5.16 -13.25 -4.24
CA SER A 91 -5.15 -13.54 -2.79
C SER A 91 -6.56 -13.87 -2.27
N GLY A 92 -7.57 -13.08 -2.67
CA GLY A 92 -8.95 -13.30 -2.24
C GLY A 92 -9.60 -14.52 -2.90
N ALA A 93 -9.27 -14.79 -4.17
CA ALA A 93 -9.76 -15.98 -4.88
C ALA A 93 -9.25 -17.27 -4.22
N LEU A 94 -7.98 -17.29 -3.81
CA LEU A 94 -7.40 -18.42 -3.10
C LEU A 94 -7.90 -18.57 -1.66
N ALA A 95 -8.41 -17.50 -1.05
CA ALA A 95 -9.03 -17.55 0.27
C ALA A 95 -10.49 -18.06 0.25
N LEU A 96 -11.16 -18.08 -0.92
CA LEU A 96 -12.56 -18.52 -1.06
C LEU A 96 -12.85 -19.95 -0.56
N PRO A 97 -12.03 -20.98 -0.85
CA PRO A 97 -12.27 -22.34 -0.37
C PRO A 97 -12.27 -22.41 1.16
N THR A 98 -11.29 -21.74 1.80
CA THR A 98 -11.17 -21.63 3.26
C THR A 98 -12.38 -20.91 3.84
N ALA A 99 -12.78 -19.79 3.24
CA ALA A 99 -13.97 -19.04 3.66
C ALA A 99 -15.25 -19.89 3.59
N ARG A 100 -15.43 -20.66 2.50
CA ARG A 100 -16.56 -21.57 2.32
C ARG A 100 -16.54 -22.71 3.33
N PHE A 101 -15.36 -23.24 3.65
CA PHE A 101 -15.22 -24.31 4.64
C PHE A 101 -15.64 -23.84 6.04
N VAL A 102 -15.12 -22.68 6.48
CA VAL A 102 -15.45 -22.09 7.79
C VAL A 102 -16.93 -21.71 7.85
N ALA A 103 -17.48 -21.10 6.80
CA ALA A 103 -18.88 -20.71 6.77
C ALA A 103 -19.85 -21.91 6.83
N ARG A 104 -19.48 -23.06 6.27
CA ARG A 104 -20.28 -24.30 6.32
C ARG A 104 -20.12 -25.06 7.63
N ASN A 105 -19.00 -24.90 8.32
CA ASN A 105 -18.67 -25.66 9.53
C ASN A 105 -18.25 -24.75 10.69
N PRO A 106 -19.13 -23.84 11.17
CA PRO A 106 -18.78 -22.86 12.20
C PRO A 106 -18.37 -23.49 13.54
N GLY A 107 -18.78 -24.74 13.81
CA GLY A 107 -18.41 -25.47 15.03
C GLY A 107 -17.01 -26.10 15.03
N LEU A 108 -16.33 -26.17 13.87
CA LEU A 108 -15.01 -26.82 13.75
C LEU A 108 -13.84 -25.84 13.96
N VAL A 109 -14.08 -24.54 13.87
CA VAL A 109 -13.04 -23.51 13.98
C VAL A 109 -13.37 -22.58 15.14
N GLN A 110 -12.79 -22.84 16.30
CA GLN A 110 -12.97 -21.99 17.48
C GLN A 110 -12.13 -20.71 17.36
N GLY A 111 -12.72 -19.56 17.70
CA GLY A 111 -12.02 -18.27 17.73
C GLY A 111 -11.97 -17.51 16.41
N TYR A 112 -12.46 -18.06 15.30
CA TYR A 112 -12.48 -17.41 13.99
C TYR A 112 -13.92 -17.30 13.45
N PRO A 113 -14.54 -16.10 13.48
CA PRO A 113 -15.94 -15.97 13.09
C PRO A 113 -16.16 -16.25 11.59
N PRO A 114 -17.26 -16.93 11.20
CA PRO A 114 -17.51 -17.28 9.80
C PRO A 114 -17.70 -16.07 8.89
N PHE A 115 -18.27 -14.98 9.40
CA PHE A 115 -18.40 -13.74 8.63
C PHE A 115 -17.04 -13.12 8.30
N ALA A 116 -16.05 -13.33 9.16
CA ALA A 116 -14.71 -12.81 8.99
C ALA A 116 -13.94 -13.55 7.89
N ALA A 117 -14.11 -14.87 7.84
CA ALA A 117 -13.64 -15.72 6.74
C ALA A 117 -14.16 -15.23 5.38
N VAL A 118 -15.44 -14.87 5.32
CA VAL A 118 -16.05 -14.33 4.10
C VAL A 118 -15.45 -12.98 3.74
N LEU A 119 -15.22 -12.09 4.70
CA LEU A 119 -14.61 -10.78 4.47
C LEU A 119 -13.15 -10.89 4.02
N ASP A 120 -12.38 -11.82 4.57
CA ASP A 120 -10.98 -12.08 4.18
C ASP A 120 -10.84 -12.55 2.73
N ALA A 121 -11.86 -13.21 2.19
CA ALA A 121 -11.92 -13.54 0.76
C ALA A 121 -12.51 -12.41 -0.09
N ALA A 122 -13.63 -11.82 0.36
CA ALA A 122 -14.42 -10.88 -0.44
C ALA A 122 -13.75 -9.51 -0.61
N LEU A 123 -13.16 -8.96 0.46
CA LEU A 123 -12.54 -7.64 0.42
C LEU A 123 -11.36 -7.54 -0.55
N PRO A 124 -10.36 -8.45 -0.53
CA PRO A 124 -9.29 -8.40 -1.51
C PRO A 124 -9.76 -8.68 -2.94
N LEU A 125 -10.80 -9.50 -3.13
CA LEU A 125 -11.43 -9.70 -4.44
C LEU A 125 -12.05 -8.42 -4.98
N LEU A 126 -12.88 -7.76 -4.18
CA LEU A 126 -13.57 -6.54 -4.60
C LEU A 126 -12.59 -5.36 -4.77
N ALA A 127 -11.62 -5.23 -3.87
CA ALA A 127 -10.55 -4.24 -4.01
C ALA A 127 -9.67 -4.51 -5.24
N GLY A 128 -9.38 -5.79 -5.53
CA GLY A 128 -8.65 -6.20 -6.72
C GLY A 128 -9.39 -5.86 -8.01
N LEU A 129 -10.69 -6.21 -8.09
CA LEU A 129 -11.56 -5.87 -9.21
C LEU A 129 -11.63 -4.35 -9.42
N TRP A 130 -11.75 -3.58 -8.34
CA TRP A 130 -11.79 -2.13 -8.42
C TRP A 130 -10.48 -1.55 -8.97
N LEU A 131 -9.33 -2.01 -8.47
CA LEU A 131 -8.01 -1.61 -8.96
C LEU A 131 -7.79 -1.98 -10.43
N LEU A 132 -8.35 -3.09 -10.91
CA LEU A 132 -8.30 -3.47 -12.32
C LEU A 132 -9.13 -2.52 -13.19
N VAL A 133 -10.40 -2.30 -12.83
CA VAL A 133 -11.28 -1.36 -13.55
C VAL A 133 -10.66 0.03 -13.57
N TYR A 134 -10.07 0.45 -12.45
CA TYR A 134 -9.44 1.74 -12.33
C TYR A 134 -8.11 1.80 -13.10
N GLY A 135 -7.29 0.76 -13.05
CA GLY A 135 -6.05 0.66 -13.82
C GLY A 135 -6.30 0.77 -15.32
N VAL A 136 -7.36 0.12 -15.84
CA VAL A 136 -7.81 0.29 -17.22
C VAL A 136 -8.16 1.75 -17.50
N ARG A 137 -8.90 2.41 -16.61
CA ARG A 137 -9.26 3.83 -16.77
C ARG A 137 -8.04 4.75 -16.75
N ALA A 138 -7.08 4.53 -15.85
CA ALA A 138 -5.84 5.29 -15.79
C ALA A 138 -5.01 5.18 -17.09
N MET A 139 -5.10 4.04 -17.79
CA MET A 139 -4.48 3.82 -19.10
C MET A 139 -5.27 4.41 -20.27
N LEU A 140 -6.61 4.43 -20.21
CA LEU A 140 -7.47 4.95 -21.27
C LEU A 140 -7.75 6.46 -21.13
N GLY A 141 -7.37 7.05 -19.99
CA GLY A 141 -7.61 8.44 -19.63
C GLY A 141 -8.68 8.56 -18.54
N TYR A 142 -8.44 9.42 -17.54
CA TYR A 142 -9.32 9.57 -16.37
C TYR A 142 -10.72 10.10 -16.69
N GLY A 143 -10.96 10.53 -17.93
CA GLY A 143 -12.25 11.03 -18.37
C GLY A 143 -12.63 12.34 -17.69
N VAL A 144 -11.64 13.17 -17.32
CA VAL A 144 -11.84 14.49 -16.69
C VAL A 144 -12.75 15.39 -17.54
N GLN A 145 -12.74 15.23 -18.87
CA GLN A 145 -13.69 15.90 -19.78
C GLN A 145 -15.12 15.31 -19.81
N ARG A 146 -15.37 14.13 -19.22
CA ARG A 146 -16.63 13.38 -19.40
C ARG A 146 -17.52 13.29 -18.16
N GLN A 147 -17.16 13.89 -17.02
CA GLN A 147 -17.99 14.00 -15.79
C GLN A 147 -18.66 12.69 -15.29
N ARG A 148 -18.23 11.51 -15.72
CA ARG A 148 -18.78 10.23 -15.25
C ARG A 148 -17.97 9.72 -14.07
N LEU A 149 -18.18 10.34 -12.91
CA LEU A 149 -17.68 9.80 -11.64
C LEU A 149 -18.26 8.38 -11.48
N GLY A 150 -17.38 7.40 -11.26
CA GLY A 150 -17.82 6.08 -10.81
C GLY A 150 -18.58 6.23 -9.49
N GLY A 151 -19.64 5.43 -9.30
CA GLY A 151 -20.49 5.54 -8.12
C GLY A 151 -19.69 5.48 -6.80
N PRO A 152 -20.00 6.33 -5.81
CA PRO A 152 -19.24 6.47 -4.57
C PRO A 152 -19.21 5.17 -3.72
N LEU A 153 -20.17 4.27 -3.92
CA LEU A 153 -20.25 3.00 -3.19
C LEU A 153 -19.06 2.06 -3.50
N MET A 154 -18.56 2.06 -4.73
CA MET A 154 -17.42 1.20 -5.11
C MET A 154 -16.06 1.80 -4.70
N ALA A 155 -16.02 3.11 -4.47
CA ALA A 155 -14.83 3.84 -4.03
C ALA A 155 -14.41 3.51 -2.58
N VAL A 156 -15.36 3.10 -1.73
CA VAL A 156 -15.10 2.79 -0.31
C VAL A 156 -14.48 1.39 -0.12
N VAL A 157 -14.55 0.53 -1.15
CA VAL A 157 -14.13 -0.89 -1.05
C VAL A 157 -12.64 -1.05 -0.75
N VAL A 158 -11.77 -0.30 -1.42
CA VAL A 158 -10.32 -0.37 -1.21
C VAL A 158 -9.92 0.07 0.21
N PRO A 159 -10.34 1.26 0.71
CA PRO A 159 -10.03 1.63 2.09
C PRO A 159 -10.67 0.69 3.10
N LEU A 160 -11.87 0.16 2.83
CA LEU A 160 -12.50 -0.85 3.69
C LEU A 160 -11.68 -2.16 3.74
N CYS A 161 -11.12 -2.60 2.62
CA CYS A 161 -10.23 -3.76 2.56
C CYS A 161 -8.96 -3.55 3.41
N PHE A 162 -8.32 -2.39 3.30
CA PHE A 162 -7.13 -2.09 4.11
C PHE A 162 -7.47 -1.90 5.59
N LEU A 163 -8.59 -1.26 5.90
CA LEU A 163 -9.09 -1.12 7.27
C LEU A 163 -9.38 -2.49 7.89
N TRP A 164 -10.02 -3.39 7.16
CA TRP A 164 -10.28 -4.74 7.62
C TRP A 164 -8.99 -5.52 7.89
N ARG A 165 -8.01 -5.46 6.96
CA ARG A 165 -6.69 -6.05 7.19
C ARG A 165 -5.99 -5.45 8.41
N LEU A 166 -6.16 -4.15 8.64
CA LEU A 166 -5.63 -3.46 9.82
C LEU A 166 -6.25 -4.03 11.11
N VAL A 167 -7.57 -4.17 11.16
CA VAL A 167 -8.30 -4.77 12.30
C VAL A 167 -7.81 -6.19 12.59
N TRP A 168 -7.67 -7.02 11.56
CA TRP A 168 -7.16 -8.39 11.72
C TRP A 168 -5.72 -8.45 12.20
N ARG A 169 -4.87 -7.55 11.71
CA ARG A 169 -3.47 -7.40 12.16
C ARG A 169 -3.38 -6.99 13.64
N PHE A 170 -4.39 -6.33 14.22
CA PHE A 170 -4.47 -6.02 15.65
C PHE A 170 -5.07 -7.15 16.50
N GLN A 171 -5.97 -7.96 15.96
CA GLN A 171 -6.77 -8.91 16.75
C GLN A 171 -6.12 -10.31 16.92
N PHE A 172 -5.37 -10.82 15.93
CA PHE A 172 -4.94 -12.25 15.94
C PHE A 172 -3.49 -12.52 16.33
N VAL A 173 -2.69 -11.46 16.52
CA VAL A 173 -1.44 -11.52 17.27
C VAL A 173 -1.41 -10.20 18.03
N PRO A 174 -1.62 -10.16 19.36
CA PRO A 174 -1.51 -8.90 20.09
C PRO A 174 -0.14 -8.34 19.74
N ALA A 175 -0.12 -7.09 19.24
CA ALA A 175 1.10 -6.40 18.89
C ALA A 175 1.95 -6.25 20.16
N ALA A 176 2.71 -7.29 20.47
CA ALA A 176 3.76 -7.23 21.46
C ALA A 176 4.85 -6.38 20.84
N LEU A 177 5.29 -5.33 21.54
CA LEU A 177 6.39 -4.44 21.14
C LEU A 177 7.68 -5.18 20.73
N TYR A 178 7.77 -6.48 20.98
CA TYR A 178 8.89 -7.33 20.60
C TYR A 178 8.72 -8.02 19.23
N ARG A 179 7.51 -8.24 18.71
CA ARG A 179 7.31 -8.90 17.40
C ARG A 179 7.38 -7.88 16.26
N LEU A 180 8.59 -7.77 15.71
CA LEU A 180 8.93 -6.85 14.63
C LEU A 180 8.05 -6.99 13.37
N PRO A 181 7.75 -8.21 12.86
CA PRO A 181 6.97 -8.38 11.63
C PRO A 181 5.53 -7.87 11.73
N CYS A 182 4.89 -8.06 12.90
CA CYS A 182 3.52 -7.66 13.13
C CYS A 182 3.37 -6.13 13.09
N THR A 183 4.27 -5.42 13.77
CA THR A 183 4.23 -3.95 13.85
C THR A 183 4.50 -3.31 12.48
N LEU A 184 5.47 -3.83 11.74
CA LEU A 184 5.78 -3.39 10.39
C LEU A 184 4.58 -3.56 9.45
N ARG A 185 3.91 -4.72 9.51
CA ARG A 185 2.67 -4.99 8.77
C ARG A 185 1.54 -4.03 9.17
N VAL A 186 1.41 -3.65 10.43
CA VAL A 186 0.41 -2.65 10.83
C VAL A 186 0.74 -1.29 10.19
N LEU A 187 1.99 -0.84 10.28
CA LEU A 187 2.42 0.44 9.71
C LEU A 187 2.26 0.48 8.19
N SER A 188 2.57 -0.60 7.49
CA SER A 188 2.41 -0.68 6.03
C SER A 188 0.93 -0.68 5.62
N ALA A 189 0.04 -1.33 6.39
CA ALA A 189 -1.40 -1.26 6.17
C ALA A 189 -1.94 0.17 6.40
N VAL A 190 -1.45 0.88 7.41
CA VAL A 190 -1.78 2.30 7.63
C VAL A 190 -1.30 3.15 6.46
N ALA A 191 -0.08 2.95 5.97
CA ALA A 191 0.47 3.68 4.82
C ALA A 191 -0.37 3.45 3.55
N ALA A 192 -0.70 2.19 3.27
CA ALA A 192 -1.57 1.79 2.17
C ALA A 192 -2.97 2.42 2.27
N LEU A 193 -3.55 2.45 3.48
CA LEU A 193 -4.85 3.08 3.73
C LEU A 193 -4.81 4.59 3.48
N LEU A 194 -3.81 5.29 4.03
CA LEU A 194 -3.63 6.72 3.83
C LEU A 194 -3.46 7.06 2.34
N PHE A 195 -2.62 6.30 1.64
CA PHE A 195 -2.44 6.45 0.20
C PHE A 195 -3.74 6.18 -0.56
N ALA A 196 -4.45 5.09 -0.27
CA ALA A 196 -5.72 4.77 -0.92
C ALA A 196 -6.78 5.87 -0.72
N VAL A 197 -6.86 6.46 0.47
CA VAL A 197 -7.78 7.58 0.77
C VAL A 197 -7.39 8.83 -0.02
N VAL A 198 -6.11 9.18 -0.10
CA VAL A 198 -5.67 10.35 -0.88
C VAL A 198 -5.85 10.12 -2.37
N LEU A 199 -5.53 8.92 -2.86
CA LEU A 199 -5.74 8.52 -4.24
C LEU A 199 -7.23 8.61 -4.60
N LEU A 200 -8.11 8.18 -3.69
CA LEU A 200 -9.55 8.30 -3.87
C LEU A 200 -9.99 9.77 -3.95
N LYS A 201 -9.46 10.66 -3.10
CA LYS A 201 -9.77 12.10 -3.15
C LYS A 201 -9.38 12.72 -4.48
N VAL A 202 -8.19 12.38 -4.99
CA VAL A 202 -7.72 12.86 -6.31
C VAL A 202 -8.68 12.43 -7.42
N PHE A 203 -9.28 11.25 -7.31
CA PHE A 203 -10.14 10.69 -8.34
C PHE A 203 -11.62 11.07 -8.21
N LEU A 204 -12.15 11.19 -6.99
CA LEU A 204 -13.54 11.58 -6.75
C LEU A 204 -13.75 13.08 -6.85
N VAL A 205 -12.72 13.89 -6.62
CA VAL A 205 -12.83 15.36 -6.65
C VAL A 205 -11.71 15.94 -7.51
N PRO A 206 -11.82 15.85 -8.85
CA PRO A 206 -10.86 16.48 -9.74
C PRO A 206 -10.89 18.01 -9.53
N GLY A 207 -9.73 18.59 -9.22
CA GLY A 207 -9.56 20.04 -9.03
C GLY A 207 -9.18 20.49 -7.60
N LEU A 208 -9.19 19.60 -6.61
CA LEU A 208 -8.64 19.93 -5.28
C LEU A 208 -7.10 19.93 -5.31
N PRO A 209 -6.42 20.90 -4.65
CA PRO A 209 -4.97 20.91 -4.52
C PRO A 209 -4.52 19.83 -3.53
N CYS A 210 -4.42 18.59 -4.01
CA CYS A 210 -4.06 17.41 -3.21
C CYS A 210 -2.60 16.96 -3.37
N GLY A 211 -1.78 17.67 -4.16
CA GLY A 211 -0.44 17.21 -4.53
C GLY A 211 0.52 17.01 -3.35
N HIS A 212 0.49 17.90 -2.34
CA HIS A 212 1.30 17.75 -1.12
C HIS A 212 0.95 16.47 -0.34
N THR A 213 -0.35 16.23 -0.13
CA THR A 213 -0.81 15.03 0.57
C THR A 213 -0.58 13.77 -0.25
N LEU A 214 -0.66 13.86 -1.58
CA LEU A 214 -0.41 12.74 -2.49
C LEU A 214 1.07 12.37 -2.51
N PHE A 215 1.97 13.35 -2.52
CA PHE A 215 3.40 13.12 -2.41
C PHE A 215 3.72 12.44 -1.07
N ALA A 216 3.25 13.00 0.05
CA ALA A 216 3.53 12.46 1.38
C ALA A 216 3.01 11.03 1.55
N ALA A 217 1.73 10.80 1.24
CA ALA A 217 1.12 9.48 1.37
C ALA A 217 1.69 8.46 0.38
N GLY A 218 1.95 8.87 -0.86
CA GLY A 218 2.55 8.00 -1.89
C GLY A 218 3.99 7.60 -1.56
N ALA A 219 4.81 8.54 -1.11
CA ALA A 219 6.17 8.27 -0.67
C ALA A 219 6.21 7.39 0.59
N GLY A 220 5.36 7.66 1.58
CA GLY A 220 5.24 6.81 2.77
C GLY A 220 4.79 5.37 2.43
N CYS A 221 3.82 5.23 1.51
CA CYS A 221 3.39 3.93 1.00
C CYS A 221 4.51 3.19 0.26
N PHE A 222 5.32 3.88 -0.54
CA PHE A 222 6.48 3.28 -1.20
C PHE A 222 7.52 2.79 -0.19
N LEU A 223 7.93 3.63 0.76
CA LEU A 223 8.95 3.30 1.75
C LEU A 223 8.51 2.14 2.66
N LEU A 224 7.26 2.12 3.10
CA LEU A 224 6.77 1.07 4.01
C LEU A 224 6.35 -0.20 3.28
N CYS A 225 5.60 -0.11 2.18
CA CYS A 225 5.06 -1.30 1.52
C CYS A 225 6.08 -1.95 0.56
N THR A 226 6.79 -1.16 -0.26
CA THR A 226 7.83 -1.68 -1.16
C THR A 226 9.18 -1.78 -0.46
N GLY A 227 9.53 -0.79 0.36
CA GLY A 227 10.83 -0.74 1.04
C GLY A 227 10.97 -1.68 2.23
N LEU A 228 9.89 -1.96 2.99
CA LEU A 228 9.97 -2.81 4.20
C LEU A 228 9.13 -4.08 4.11
N GLU A 229 7.83 -3.95 3.81
CA GLU A 229 6.91 -5.10 3.81
C GLU A 229 7.27 -6.11 2.71
N LEU A 230 7.63 -5.66 1.51
CA LEU A 230 8.01 -6.58 0.44
C LEU A 230 9.25 -7.42 0.80
N PRO A 231 10.39 -6.85 1.27
CA PRO A 231 11.49 -7.65 1.79
C PRO A 231 11.09 -8.62 2.91
N GLN A 232 10.25 -8.18 3.85
CA GLN A 232 9.72 -9.00 4.93
C GLN A 232 8.94 -10.21 4.39
N THR A 233 8.07 -9.99 3.41
CA THR A 233 7.22 -11.04 2.83
C THR A 233 8.04 -12.05 2.03
N ILE A 234 9.08 -11.58 1.32
CA ILE A 234 10.01 -12.47 0.60
C ILE A 234 10.78 -13.33 1.60
N TRP A 235 11.30 -12.73 2.68
CA TRP A 235 12.02 -13.44 3.72
C TRP A 235 11.17 -14.55 4.37
N GLU A 236 9.94 -14.24 4.74
CA GLU A 236 9.01 -15.21 5.33
C GLU A 236 8.62 -16.31 4.33
N ALA A 237 8.53 -15.99 3.04
CA ALA A 237 8.22 -16.97 1.99
C ALA A 237 9.38 -17.94 1.77
N LEU A 238 10.61 -17.44 1.77
CA LEU A 238 11.84 -18.25 1.67
C LEU A 238 12.00 -19.21 2.85
N ASN A 239 11.51 -18.83 4.04
CA ASN A 239 11.51 -19.68 5.23
C ASN A 239 10.28 -20.62 5.33
N GLY A 240 9.39 -20.64 4.32
CA GLY A 240 8.21 -21.52 4.31
C GLY A 240 7.12 -21.13 5.32
N MET A 241 7.11 -19.88 5.78
CA MET A 241 6.21 -19.39 6.84
C MET A 241 4.89 -18.81 6.32
N LEU A 242 4.73 -18.67 4.99
CA LEU A 242 3.59 -18.02 4.35
C LEU A 242 2.78 -19.01 3.52
N VAL A 243 1.45 -18.93 3.64
CA VAL A 243 0.54 -19.58 2.70
C VAL A 243 0.44 -18.72 1.43
N LEU A 244 0.15 -19.34 0.29
CA LEU A 244 0.02 -18.66 -1.00
C LEU A 244 -0.86 -17.39 -1.01
N PRO A 245 -2.06 -17.33 -0.38
CA PRO A 245 -2.86 -16.10 -0.35
C PRO A 245 -2.17 -14.97 0.43
N ASP A 246 -1.41 -15.28 1.49
CA ASP A 246 -0.68 -14.27 2.27
C ASP A 246 0.53 -13.74 1.51
N LEU A 247 1.23 -14.60 0.76
CA LEU A 247 2.29 -14.20 -0.14
C LEU A 247 1.76 -13.24 -1.23
N LEU A 248 0.65 -13.59 -1.88
CA LEU A 248 0.04 -12.72 -2.89
C LEU A 248 -0.41 -11.38 -2.30
N ALA A 249 -0.96 -11.39 -1.07
CA ALA A 249 -1.31 -10.16 -0.38
C ALA A 249 -0.08 -9.29 -0.07
N GLY A 250 1.02 -9.89 0.40
CA GLY A 250 2.28 -9.19 0.64
C GLY A 250 2.86 -8.56 -0.62
N LEU A 251 2.87 -9.31 -1.73
CA LEU A 251 3.27 -8.80 -3.04
C LEU A 251 2.34 -7.66 -3.51
N ALA A 252 1.03 -7.75 -3.23
CA ALA A 252 0.08 -6.69 -3.55
C ALA A 252 0.41 -5.39 -2.81
N PHE A 253 0.76 -5.44 -1.52
CA PHE A 253 1.24 -4.26 -0.80
C PHE A 253 2.51 -3.69 -1.44
N GLY A 254 3.47 -4.53 -1.79
CA GLY A 254 4.67 -4.11 -2.51
C GLY A 254 4.37 -3.39 -3.83
N ALA A 255 3.46 -3.93 -4.64
CA ALA A 255 3.00 -3.32 -5.90
C ALA A 255 2.23 -2.00 -5.67
N LEU A 256 1.45 -1.91 -4.59
CA LEU A 256 0.78 -0.68 -4.20
C LEU A 256 1.79 0.42 -3.81
N GLY A 257 2.88 0.05 -3.14
CA GLY A 257 3.96 1.00 -2.85
C GLY A 257 4.62 1.55 -4.12
N VAL A 258 4.74 0.75 -5.19
CA VAL A 258 5.18 1.24 -6.51
C VAL A 258 4.17 2.23 -7.11
N CYS A 259 2.86 1.99 -6.92
CA CYS A 259 1.84 2.99 -7.29
C CYS A 259 2.06 4.31 -6.53
N GLY A 260 2.35 4.22 -5.23
CA GLY A 260 2.68 5.37 -4.38
C GLY A 260 3.91 6.16 -4.88
N LEU A 261 4.96 5.47 -5.30
CA LEU A 261 6.15 6.08 -5.90
C LEU A 261 5.81 6.84 -7.19
N LEU A 262 5.02 6.23 -8.08
CA LEU A 262 4.62 6.85 -9.34
C LEU A 262 3.76 8.10 -9.11
N CYS A 263 2.86 8.06 -8.11
CA CYS A 263 2.08 9.23 -7.71
C CYS A 263 2.95 10.33 -7.09
N ALA A 264 3.94 9.96 -6.25
CA ALA A 264 4.88 10.92 -5.67
C ALA A 264 5.77 11.55 -6.75
N TRP A 265 6.22 10.76 -7.73
CA TRP A 265 6.96 11.28 -8.88
C TRP A 265 6.09 12.24 -9.69
N ALA A 266 4.85 11.88 -10.01
CA ALA A 266 3.93 12.77 -10.70
C ALA A 266 3.72 14.10 -9.93
N ALA A 267 3.69 14.06 -8.60
CA ALA A 267 3.61 15.24 -7.73
C ALA A 267 4.87 16.11 -7.72
N CYS A 268 6.04 15.59 -8.12
CA CYS A 268 7.26 16.39 -8.34
C CYS A 268 7.33 17.03 -9.74
N GLY A 269 6.36 16.74 -10.62
CA GLY A 269 6.30 17.23 -12.00
C GLY A 269 5.85 18.69 -12.12
N ALA A 270 5.47 19.10 -13.33
CA ALA A 270 4.91 20.44 -13.58
C ALA A 270 3.52 20.60 -12.92
N ASP A 271 3.26 21.81 -12.42
CA ASP A 271 1.93 22.20 -11.95
C ASP A 271 1.01 22.39 -13.14
N ALA A 272 -0.24 21.95 -13.01
CA ALA A 272 -1.21 22.03 -14.08
C ALA A 272 -1.64 23.47 -14.42
N ALA A 273 -1.36 24.42 -13.53
CA ALA A 273 -1.53 25.86 -13.74
C ALA A 273 -0.45 26.46 -14.68
N ASP A 274 0.71 25.83 -14.81
CA ASP A 274 1.79 26.29 -15.71
C ASP A 274 1.54 25.89 -17.18
N THR A 275 0.53 25.04 -17.42
CA THR A 275 0.20 24.47 -18.74
C THR A 275 -1.06 25.06 -19.39
N GLU A 276 -1.71 26.04 -18.74
CA GLU A 276 -2.78 26.81 -19.39
C GLU A 276 -2.17 27.98 -20.18
N PRO A 277 -2.49 28.13 -21.48
CA PRO A 277 -1.94 29.18 -22.35
C PRO A 277 -2.46 30.59 -22.03
#